data_AF-T0Z985-F1
#
_entry.id   AF-T0Z985-F1
#
_cell.length_a   1.000
_cell.length_b   1.000
_cell.length_c   1.000
_cell.angle_alpha   90.00
_cell.angle_beta   90.00
_cell.angle_gamma   90.00
#
_symmetry.space_group_name_H-M   'P 1'
#
loop_
_entity.id
_entity.type
_entity.pdbx_description
1 polymer ?
#
loop_
_entity_poly.entity_id
_entity_poly.type
_entity_poly.pdbx_seq_one_letter_code
_entity_poly.pdbx_strand_id
1 'polypeptide(L)'
;MNTASSLRCLAPASGASFESFFLETLSEVGSMNLVLALSSDPASAEMLERIRKITSGLLVLNGVYYESECLRFLGPLEAEAFHRKWGLPVKWLRMGGGRNGSWKADGQPCPPYLLKPLLLAHNMTCLIAPEPKVFAWAALAPVEPNLFGSEPAAPTMVHAL
;
A
#
# COMPACT_ATOMS: atom_id res chain seq x y z
N MET A 1 7.27 25.38 -4.81
CA MET A 1 6.04 25.13 -4.02
C MET A 1 6.00 23.64 -3.72
N ASN A 2 6.24 23.26 -2.46
CA ASN A 2 6.39 21.87 -2.05
C ASN A 2 5.10 21.46 -1.33
N THR A 3 4.08 21.04 -2.07
CA THR A 3 2.90 20.38 -1.47
C THR A 3 3.31 18.95 -1.15
N ALA A 4 4.05 18.77 -0.06
CA ALA A 4 4.24 17.45 0.51
C ALA A 4 2.84 16.94 0.89
N SER A 5 2.28 16.02 0.10
CA SER A 5 1.02 15.37 0.43
C SER A 5 1.25 14.64 1.76
N SER A 6 0.64 15.15 2.83
CA SER A 6 0.70 14.51 4.14
C SER A 6 0.04 13.14 4.03
N LEU A 7 0.82 12.08 4.24
CA LEU A 7 0.28 10.74 4.42
C LEU A 7 -0.69 10.75 5.61
N ARG A 8 -1.90 10.21 5.43
CA ARG A 8 -2.93 10.12 6.45
C ARG A 8 -3.11 8.65 6.85
N CYS A 9 -2.84 8.35 8.11
CA CYS A 9 -3.17 7.06 8.71
C CYS A 9 -4.61 7.10 9.20
N LEU A 10 -5.45 6.20 8.69
CA LEU A 10 -6.88 6.18 8.92
C LEU A 10 -7.25 4.94 9.71
N ALA A 11 -8.01 5.14 10.79
CA ALA A 11 -8.57 4.09 11.61
C ALA A 11 -9.99 4.50 12.04
N PRO A 12 -10.91 3.54 12.24
CA PRO A 12 -12.23 3.85 12.77
C PRO A 12 -12.10 4.50 14.15
N ALA A 13 -12.96 5.49 14.42
CA ALA A 13 -13.10 6.04 15.76
C ALA A 13 -13.53 4.93 16.75
N SER A 14 -13.20 5.12 18.04
CA SER A 14 -13.60 4.16 19.07
C SER A 14 -15.11 3.94 19.06
N GLY A 15 -15.54 2.69 18.93
CA GLY A 15 -16.96 2.31 18.86
C GLY A 15 -17.64 2.49 17.50
N ALA A 16 -16.96 3.03 16.49
CA ALA A 16 -17.49 3.12 15.13
C ALA A 16 -17.44 1.75 14.43
N SER A 17 -18.44 1.47 13.60
CA SER A 17 -18.42 0.31 12.70
C SER A 17 -17.33 0.49 11.66
N PHE A 18 -16.52 -0.56 11.47
CA PHE A 18 -15.48 -0.59 10.44
C PHE A 18 -16.08 -0.44 9.04
N GLU A 19 -17.23 -1.06 8.78
CA GLU A 19 -17.94 -1.03 7.50
C GLU A 19 -18.33 0.41 7.12
N SER A 20 -18.91 1.14 8.06
CA SER A 20 -19.31 2.54 7.85
C SER A 20 -18.10 3.43 7.60
N PHE A 21 -17.08 3.31 8.46
CA PHE A 21 -15.80 3.99 8.31
C PHE A 21 -15.15 3.74 6.95
N PHE A 22 -15.13 2.48 6.49
CA PHE A 22 -14.47 2.12 5.25
C PHE A 22 -15.22 2.68 4.03
N LEU A 23 -16.55 2.60 4.01
CA LEU A 23 -17.37 3.14 2.93
C LEU A 23 -17.28 4.67 2.85
N GLU A 24 -17.30 5.36 4.00
CA GLU A 24 -17.10 6.81 4.08
C GLU A 24 -15.71 7.19 3.55
N THR A 25 -14.67 6.50 4.03
CA THR A 25 -13.28 6.72 3.58
C THR A 25 -13.15 6.51 2.08
N LEU A 26 -13.74 5.43 1.53
CA LEU A 26 -13.74 5.16 0.10
C LEU A 26 -14.44 6.26 -0.71
N SER A 27 -15.56 6.79 -0.20
CA SER A 27 -16.30 7.88 -0.83
C SER A 27 -15.49 9.18 -0.87
N GLU A 28 -14.76 9.50 0.21
CA GLU A 28 -13.97 10.73 0.33
C GLU A 28 -12.66 10.69 -0.45
N VAL A 29 -11.94 9.58 -0.38
CA VAL A 29 -10.54 9.47 -0.84
C VAL A 29 -10.45 8.77 -2.20
N GLY A 30 -11.41 7.90 -2.51
CA GLY A 30 -11.35 6.99 -3.65
C GLY A 30 -10.41 5.80 -3.43
N SER A 31 -10.77 4.64 -3.98
CA SER A 31 -9.98 3.40 -3.83
C SER A 31 -8.55 3.51 -4.37
N MET A 32 -8.32 4.37 -5.36
CA MET A 32 -7.02 4.56 -6.00
C MET A 32 -5.98 5.23 -5.11
N ASN A 33 -6.41 6.03 -4.12
CA ASN A 33 -5.52 6.72 -3.19
C ASN A 33 -5.44 6.02 -1.82
N LEU A 34 -6.18 4.92 -1.66
CA LEU A 34 -6.29 4.15 -0.43
C LEU A 34 -5.43 2.88 -0.50
N VAL A 35 -4.62 2.67 0.53
CA VAL A 35 -3.79 1.47 0.70
C VAL A 35 -4.17 0.75 1.98
N LEU A 36 -4.26 -0.58 1.89
CA LEU A 36 -4.40 -1.47 3.04
C LEU A 36 -3.04 -2.05 3.42
N ALA A 37 -2.63 -1.93 4.68
CA ALA A 37 -1.55 -2.73 5.24
C ALA A 37 -2.10 -4.03 5.79
N LEU A 38 -1.62 -5.15 5.26
CA LEU A 38 -2.13 -6.49 5.54
C LEU A 38 -1.01 -7.41 6.02
N SER A 39 -1.34 -8.32 6.93
CA SER A 39 -0.47 -9.38 7.43
C SER A 39 -1.20 -10.74 7.42
N SER A 40 -0.53 -11.79 7.90
CA SER A 40 -1.15 -13.09 8.19
C SER A 40 -2.00 -13.10 9.46
N ASP A 41 -2.02 -12.02 10.23
CA ASP A 41 -2.64 -12.00 11.56
C ASP A 41 -4.18 -12.02 11.48
N PRO A 42 -4.86 -12.52 12.54
CA PRO A 42 -6.31 -12.59 12.59
C PRO A 42 -7.02 -11.24 12.34
N ALA A 43 -6.42 -10.12 12.77
CA ALA A 43 -6.99 -8.79 12.56
C ALA A 43 -7.03 -8.40 11.07
N SER A 44 -6.00 -8.75 10.30
CA SER A 44 -5.99 -8.57 8.85
C SER A 44 -7.03 -9.44 8.17
N ALA A 45 -7.18 -10.70 8.63
CA ALA A 45 -8.22 -11.60 8.15
C ALA A 45 -9.63 -11.06 8.38
N GLU A 46 -9.93 -10.60 9.60
CA GLU A 46 -11.23 -10.01 9.93
C GLU A 46 -11.53 -8.78 9.07
N MET A 47 -10.56 -7.88 8.90
CA MET A 47 -10.69 -6.71 8.04
C MET A 47 -11.02 -7.11 6.60
N LEU A 48 -10.33 -8.12 6.04
CA LEU A 48 -10.57 -8.61 4.69
C LEU A 48 -11.97 -9.23 4.53
N GLU A 49 -12.44 -10.00 5.52
CA GLU A 49 -13.81 -10.55 5.50
C GLU A 49 -14.87 -9.44 5.47
N ARG A 50 -14.69 -8.40 6.28
CA ARG A 50 -15.60 -7.25 6.32
C ARG A 50 -15.58 -6.49 5.00
N ILE A 51 -14.40 -6.21 4.44
CA ILE A 51 -14.24 -5.55 3.14
C ILE A 51 -14.89 -6.38 2.03
N ARG A 52 -14.69 -7.70 2.01
CA ARG A 52 -15.33 -8.58 1.03
C ARG A 52 -16.84 -8.52 1.11
N LYS A 53 -17.41 -8.54 2.32
CA LYS A 53 -18.87 -8.46 2.54
C LYS A 53 -19.46 -7.16 1.99
N ILE A 54 -18.79 -6.02 2.22
CA ILE A 54 -19.33 -4.70 1.82
C ILE A 54 -19.04 -4.34 0.36
N THR A 55 -17.97 -4.87 -0.24
CA THR A 55 -17.60 -4.60 -1.64
C THR A 55 -18.04 -5.68 -2.62
N SER A 56 -18.60 -6.79 -2.12
CA SER A 56 -18.89 -8.01 -2.89
C SER A 56 -17.69 -8.56 -3.67
N GLY A 57 -16.46 -8.19 -3.30
CA GLY A 57 -15.24 -8.60 -4.01
C GLY A 57 -15.01 -7.87 -5.35
N LEU A 58 -15.82 -6.86 -5.69
CA LEU A 58 -15.75 -6.18 -6.99
C LEU A 58 -14.76 -5.01 -7.01
N LEU A 59 -14.35 -4.53 -5.83
CA LEU A 59 -13.48 -3.38 -5.71
C LEU A 59 -12.02 -3.79 -5.75
N VAL A 60 -11.27 -3.23 -6.72
CA VAL A 60 -9.81 -3.34 -6.74
C VAL A 60 -9.22 -2.38 -5.72
N LEU A 61 -8.38 -2.92 -4.84
CA LEU A 61 -7.77 -2.19 -3.72
C LEU A 61 -6.24 -2.17 -3.86
N ASN A 62 -5.58 -1.17 -3.31
CA ASN A 62 -4.12 -1.20 -3.19
C ASN A 62 -3.71 -1.82 -1.85
N GLY A 63 -2.62 -2.59 -1.84
CA GLY A 63 -2.16 -3.28 -0.64
C GLY A 63 -0.65 -3.24 -0.46
N VAL A 64 -0.21 -3.18 0.79
CA VAL A 64 1.14 -3.55 1.21
C VAL A 64 1.04 -4.74 2.14
N TYR A 65 1.98 -5.67 2.03
CA TYR A 65 2.03 -6.82 2.91
C TYR A 65 3.20 -6.69 3.88
N TYR A 66 3.00 -7.13 5.13
CA TYR A 66 4.03 -7.09 6.16
C TYR A 66 3.98 -8.35 7.03
N GLU A 67 5.14 -8.71 7.58
CA GLU A 67 5.34 -9.91 8.39
C GLU A 67 6.54 -9.68 9.32
N SER A 68 6.46 -10.13 10.58
CA SER A 68 7.58 -10.07 11.55
C SER A 68 8.33 -8.72 11.58
N GLU A 69 7.60 -7.62 11.73
CA GLU A 69 8.14 -6.24 11.79
C GLU A 69 8.81 -5.73 10.50
N CYS A 70 8.61 -6.41 9.36
CA CYS A 70 9.16 -6.03 8.07
C CYS A 70 8.06 -5.93 6.99
N LEU A 71 8.26 -5.10 5.98
CA LEU A 71 7.49 -5.17 4.75
C LEU A 71 7.92 -6.39 3.94
N ARG A 72 6.99 -7.09 3.31
CA ARG A 72 7.30 -8.23 2.44
C ARG A 72 6.51 -8.11 1.14
N PHE A 73 7.19 -8.24 0.01
CA PHE A 73 6.55 -8.13 -1.31
C PHE A 73 6.06 -9.49 -1.77
N LEU A 74 4.75 -9.66 -1.88
CA LEU A 74 4.15 -10.92 -2.33
C LEU A 74 4.53 -11.22 -3.79
N GLY A 75 5.05 -12.42 -4.00
CA GLY A 75 5.30 -12.95 -5.35
C GLY A 75 3.99 -13.23 -6.11
N PRO A 76 4.03 -13.49 -7.43
CA PRO A 76 2.83 -13.72 -8.24
C PRO A 76 1.94 -14.86 -7.72
N LEU A 77 2.54 -15.98 -7.32
CA LEU A 77 1.81 -17.14 -6.79
C LEU A 77 1.12 -16.84 -5.44
N GLU A 78 1.77 -16.06 -4.58
CA GLU A 78 1.21 -15.66 -3.30
C GLU A 78 0.08 -14.64 -3.47
N ALA A 79 0.25 -13.69 -4.39
CA ALA A 79 -0.79 -12.72 -4.74
C ALA A 79 -2.02 -13.44 -5.32
N GLU A 80 -1.81 -14.46 -6.16
CA GLU A 80 -2.90 -15.29 -6.69
C GLU A 80 -3.57 -16.11 -5.58
N ALA A 81 -2.80 -16.77 -4.71
CA ALA A 81 -3.34 -17.50 -3.57
C ALA A 81 -4.16 -16.59 -2.64
N PHE A 82 -3.69 -15.36 -2.40
CA PHE A 82 -4.42 -14.35 -1.65
C PHE A 82 -5.76 -14.02 -2.33
N HIS A 83 -5.76 -13.75 -3.64
CA HIS A 83 -6.97 -13.46 -4.39
C HIS A 83 -7.97 -14.62 -4.32
N ARG A 84 -7.51 -15.86 -4.53
CA ARG A 84 -8.38 -17.05 -4.43
C ARG A 84 -8.97 -17.23 -3.03
N LYS A 85 -8.16 -17.00 -1.98
CA LYS A 85 -8.60 -17.13 -0.58
C LYS A 85 -9.67 -16.10 -0.23
N TRP A 86 -9.42 -14.84 -0.57
CA TRP A 86 -10.24 -13.72 -0.08
C TRP A 86 -11.31 -13.27 -1.07
N GLY A 87 -11.21 -13.63 -2.35
CA GLY A 87 -12.09 -13.13 -3.39
C GLY A 87 -12.00 -11.61 -3.56
N LEU A 88 -10.83 -11.02 -3.22
CA LEU A 88 -10.57 -9.59 -3.29
C LEU A 88 -9.43 -9.33 -4.25
N PRO A 89 -9.62 -8.52 -5.31
CA PRO A 89 -8.54 -8.10 -6.18
C PRO A 89 -7.71 -7.02 -5.48
N VAL A 90 -6.44 -7.34 -5.17
CA VAL A 90 -5.50 -6.41 -4.53
C VAL A 90 -4.31 -6.16 -5.46
N LYS A 91 -4.08 -4.89 -5.76
CA LYS A 91 -2.87 -4.38 -6.41
C LYS A 91 -1.79 -4.19 -5.34
N TRP A 92 -0.88 -5.13 -5.26
CA TRP A 92 0.23 -5.08 -4.32
C TRP A 92 1.25 -4.02 -4.74
N LEU A 93 1.55 -3.07 -3.85
CA LEU A 93 2.60 -2.08 -4.09
C LEU A 93 3.96 -2.77 -4.02
N ARG A 94 4.84 -2.39 -4.94
CA ARG A 94 6.19 -2.96 -5.08
C ARG A 94 7.21 -1.85 -5.20
N MET A 95 8.46 -2.16 -4.87
CA MET A 95 9.59 -1.27 -5.12
C MET A 95 9.79 -1.18 -6.64
N GLY A 96 9.57 0.00 -7.24
CA GLY A 96 9.94 0.27 -8.63
C GLY A 96 11.46 0.40 -8.76
N GLY A 97 12.04 -0.03 -9.89
CA GLY A 97 13.49 -0.05 -10.12
C GLY A 97 14.17 1.31 -9.89
N GLY A 98 15.01 1.39 -8.85
CA GLY A 98 15.90 2.53 -8.61
C GLY A 98 17.25 2.35 -9.30
N ARG A 99 17.79 3.44 -9.88
CA ARG A 99 19.10 3.52 -10.55
C ARG A 99 20.31 3.22 -9.65
N ASN A 100 20.13 3.14 -8.33
CA ASN A 100 21.21 2.88 -7.37
C ASN A 100 20.79 1.77 -6.39
N GLY A 101 21.46 0.61 -6.49
CA GLY A 101 21.50 -0.37 -5.41
C GLY A 101 20.33 -1.35 -5.37
N SER A 102 20.50 -2.46 -6.06
CA SER A 102 19.65 -3.65 -6.08
C SER A 102 19.08 -4.07 -4.71
N TRP A 103 17.81 -3.76 -4.45
CA TRP A 103 17.00 -4.59 -3.55
C TRP A 103 16.38 -5.68 -4.44
N LYS A 104 17.06 -6.83 -4.51
CA LYS A 104 16.63 -7.95 -5.35
C LYS A 104 15.49 -8.72 -4.69
N ALA A 105 14.57 -9.17 -5.54
CA ALA A 105 13.61 -10.26 -5.37
C ALA A 105 12.33 -9.96 -4.58
N ASP A 106 11.19 -10.22 -5.25
CA ASP A 106 9.92 -10.55 -4.63
C ASP A 106 10.16 -11.53 -3.46
N GLY A 107 9.54 -11.27 -2.30
CA GLY A 107 9.64 -12.12 -1.12
C GLY A 107 10.71 -11.77 -0.09
N GLN A 108 11.61 -10.81 -0.34
CA GLN A 108 12.60 -10.41 0.68
C GLN A 108 12.00 -9.46 1.74
N PRO A 109 12.31 -9.66 3.04
CA PRO A 109 11.90 -8.74 4.10
C PRO A 109 12.61 -7.40 3.93
N CYS A 110 11.83 -6.33 3.95
CA CYS A 110 12.28 -4.97 3.81
C CYS A 110 12.02 -4.20 5.11
N PRO A 111 12.92 -3.30 5.51
CA PRO A 111 12.74 -2.56 6.75
C PRO A 111 11.45 -1.72 6.77
N PRO A 112 10.77 -1.61 7.92
CA PRO A 112 9.48 -0.93 8.04
C PRO A 112 9.55 0.58 7.74
N TYR A 113 10.73 1.20 7.92
CA TYR A 113 10.94 2.62 7.60
C TYR A 113 10.82 2.93 6.09
N LEU A 114 10.78 1.92 5.23
CA LEU A 114 10.54 2.10 3.79
C LEU A 114 9.06 2.27 3.43
N LEU A 115 8.14 2.09 4.39
CA LEU A 115 6.70 2.15 4.13
C LEU A 115 6.27 3.50 3.54
N LYS A 116 6.61 4.61 4.19
CA LYS A 116 6.22 5.95 3.69
C LYS A 116 6.88 6.27 2.35
N PRO A 117 8.20 6.06 2.14
CA PRO A 117 8.81 6.18 0.81
C PRO A 117 8.09 5.37 -0.27
N LEU A 118 7.70 4.12 0.02
CA LEU A 118 6.95 3.27 -0.91
C LEU A 118 5.58 3.87 -1.25
N LEU A 119 4.83 4.31 -0.24
CA LEU A 119 3.51 4.91 -0.45
C LEU A 119 3.62 6.18 -1.30
N LEU A 120 4.58 7.06 -1.00
CA LEU A 120 4.81 8.30 -1.76
C LEU A 120 5.24 8.02 -3.20
N ALA A 121 6.08 7.02 -3.44
CA ALA A 121 6.49 6.61 -4.79
C ALA A 121 5.32 6.16 -5.67
N HIS A 122 4.27 5.63 -5.05
CA HIS A 122 3.02 5.22 -5.72
C HIS A 122 1.93 6.31 -5.67
N ASN A 123 2.26 7.54 -5.25
CA ASN A 123 1.32 8.65 -5.04
C ASN A 123 0.16 8.30 -4.09
N MET A 124 0.42 7.45 -3.10
CA MET A 124 -0.58 7.02 -2.13
C MET A 124 -0.55 7.94 -0.90
N THR A 125 -1.72 8.45 -0.53
CA THR A 125 -1.85 9.44 0.55
C THR A 125 -2.62 8.92 1.76
N CYS A 126 -3.29 7.78 1.67
CA CYS A 126 -4.12 7.25 2.74
C CYS A 126 -3.82 5.78 3.03
N LEU A 127 -3.59 5.46 4.29
CA LEU A 127 -3.25 4.13 4.78
C LEU A 127 -4.26 3.68 5.83
N ILE A 128 -4.85 2.50 5.64
CA ILE A 128 -5.59 1.78 6.68
C ILE A 128 -4.74 0.58 7.11
N ALA A 129 -4.60 0.37 8.40
CA ALA A 129 -3.92 -0.79 8.97
C ALA A 129 -4.71 -1.32 10.17
N PRO A 130 -4.74 -2.65 10.38
CA PRO A 130 -5.35 -3.24 11.56
C PRO A 130 -4.50 -3.03 12.82
N GLU A 131 -3.19 -2.85 12.67
CA GLU A 131 -2.26 -2.68 13.79
C GLU A 131 -1.72 -1.25 13.89
N PRO A 132 -1.81 -0.58 15.06
CA PRO A 132 -1.31 0.78 15.26
C PRO A 132 0.20 0.95 15.02
N LYS A 133 1.00 -0.11 15.18
CA LYS A 133 2.46 -0.07 14.94
C LYS A 133 2.81 0.31 13.51
N VAL A 134 1.97 -0.08 12.55
CA VAL A 134 2.17 0.26 11.13
C VAL A 134 2.08 1.77 10.92
N PHE A 135 1.23 2.46 11.70
CA PHE A 135 1.15 3.93 11.66
C PHE A 135 2.42 4.58 12.21
N ALA A 136 3.06 3.98 13.23
CA ALA A 136 4.35 4.46 13.70
C ALA A 136 5.44 4.31 12.63
N TRP A 137 5.46 3.21 11.88
CA TRP A 137 6.38 3.05 10.74
C TRP A 137 6.18 4.13 9.66
N ALA A 138 4.92 4.43 9.34
CA ALA A 138 4.54 5.46 8.39
C ALA A 138 4.90 6.88 8.87
N ALA A 139 4.89 7.13 10.17
CA ALA A 139 5.21 8.43 10.76
C ALA A 139 6.73 8.69 10.85
N LEU A 140 7.50 7.66 11.22
CA LEU A 140 8.95 7.76 11.53
C LEU A 140 9.86 7.70 10.30
N ALA A 141 9.32 7.34 9.15
CA ALA A 141 10.10 7.15 7.94
C ALA A 141 10.65 8.48 7.37
N PRO A 142 11.94 8.53 6.98
CA PRO A 142 12.56 9.72 6.40
C PRO A 142 11.81 10.12 5.12
N VAL A 143 11.66 11.43 4.92
CA VAL A 143 10.90 12.01 3.79
C VAL A 143 11.66 11.90 2.47
N GLU A 144 12.91 11.40 2.45
CA GLU A 144 13.74 11.38 1.25
C GLU A 144 13.09 10.55 0.12
N PRO A 145 12.57 11.19 -0.94
CA PRO A 145 11.88 10.52 -2.05
C PRO A 145 12.86 9.81 -2.98
N ASN A 146 14.17 9.99 -2.78
CA ASN A 146 15.20 9.61 -3.74
C ASN A 146 15.51 8.09 -3.77
N LEU A 147 14.82 7.28 -2.98
CA LEU A 147 14.93 5.82 -3.06
C LEU A 147 14.09 5.22 -4.21
N PHE A 148 13.09 5.95 -4.72
CA PHE A 148 12.15 5.45 -5.74
C PHE A 148 11.96 6.48 -6.84
N GLY A 149 12.62 6.24 -7.98
CA GLY A 149 12.44 7.06 -9.17
C GLY A 149 11.14 6.69 -9.89
N SER A 150 10.39 7.69 -10.33
CA SER A 150 9.46 7.54 -11.45
C SER A 150 10.24 7.22 -12.72
N GLU A 151 9.68 6.34 -13.55
CA GLU A 151 10.19 5.97 -14.87
C GLU A 151 10.64 7.20 -15.67
N PRO A 152 11.80 7.20 -16.36
CA PRO A 152 12.08 8.26 -17.30
C PRO A 152 11.03 8.20 -18.42
N ALA A 153 10.32 9.31 -18.62
CA ALA A 153 9.48 9.50 -19.80
C ALA A 153 10.30 9.12 -21.04
N ALA A 154 9.69 8.34 -21.93
CA ALA A 154 10.31 7.83 -23.14
C ALA A 154 11.11 8.93 -23.87
N PRO A 155 12.27 8.61 -24.45
CA PRO A 155 13.10 9.59 -25.12
C PRO A 155 12.29 10.28 -26.21
N THR A 156 12.20 11.61 -26.11
CA THR A 156 11.71 12.46 -27.19
C THR A 156 12.52 12.13 -28.43
N MET A 157 11.88 11.57 -29.46
CA MET A 157 12.53 11.37 -30.75
C MET A 157 12.96 12.75 -31.26
N VAL A 158 14.27 13.00 -31.24
CA VAL A 158 14.85 14.11 -31.97
C VAL A 158 14.76 13.73 -33.44
N HIS A 159 13.79 14.33 -34.14
CA HIS A 159 13.83 14.40 -35.60
C HIS A 159 15.11 15.15 -35.99
N ALA A 160 16.10 14.42 -36.49
CA ALA A 160 17.17 15.02 -37.28
C ALA A 160 16.60 15.30 -38.67
N LEU A 161 16.57 16.59 -39.04
CA LEU A 161 16.41 17.08 -40.41
C LEU A 161 17.68 16.80 -41.21
#